data_AF-A0A1H2FDD5-F1
#
_entry.id   AF-A0A1H2FDD5-F1
#
_cell.length_a   1.000
_cell.length_b   1.000
_cell.length_c   1.000
_cell.angle_alpha   90.00
_cell.angle_beta   90.00
_cell.angle_gamma   90.00
#
_symmetry.space_group_name_H-M   'P 1'
#
loop_
_entity.id
_entity.type
_entity.pdbx_description
1 polymer ?
#
loop_
_entity_poly.entity_id
_entity_poly.type
_entity_poly.pdbx_seq_one_letter_code
_entity_poly.pdbx_strand_id
1 'polypeptide(L)'
;MQTKDSGSRSALLDRPAARLSALVVAGLAVLAIVWIGRVGFAGVALTPFEHLAPAGNADLAGNPELAACLQSRVGAVDQMRSDGVIDDAQYDTFKTRAVSYCQAQFPPQ
;
A
#
# COMPACT_ATOMS: atom_id res chain seq x y z
N MET A 1 51.21 25.63 -18.43
CA MET A 1 49.84 25.57 -18.96
C MET A 1 49.15 24.38 -18.30
N GLN A 2 47.88 24.53 -17.88
CA GLN A 2 47.02 23.61 -17.07
C GLN A 2 47.23 23.68 -15.54
N THR A 3 46.51 24.55 -14.82
CA THR A 3 45.09 24.51 -14.33
C THR A 3 44.96 23.85 -12.95
N LYS A 4 45.20 24.72 -11.97
CA LYS A 4 44.50 24.86 -10.69
C LYS A 4 43.02 24.46 -10.80
N ASP A 5 42.59 23.37 -10.16
CA ASP A 5 41.28 23.24 -9.50
C ASP A 5 41.06 21.83 -8.92
N SER A 6 41.37 21.65 -7.63
CA SER A 6 40.89 20.49 -6.86
C SER A 6 40.53 20.84 -5.41
N GLY A 7 40.87 22.03 -4.92
CA GLY A 7 40.61 22.45 -3.54
C GLY A 7 39.21 23.04 -3.28
N SER A 8 38.41 23.29 -4.32
CA SER A 8 37.17 24.10 -4.19
C SER A 8 35.89 23.28 -3.97
N ARG A 9 35.91 21.96 -4.24
CA ARG A 9 34.69 21.13 -4.15
C ARG A 9 34.31 20.74 -2.73
N SER A 10 35.29 20.40 -1.87
CA SER A 10 35.03 20.03 -0.48
C SER A 10 34.72 21.23 0.42
N ALA A 11 35.30 22.41 0.12
CA ALA A 11 35.08 23.64 0.91
C ALA A 11 33.67 24.25 0.73
N LEU A 12 32.96 23.93 -0.36
CA LEU A 12 31.57 24.37 -0.58
C LEU A 12 30.55 23.49 0.15
N LEU A 13 30.86 22.21 0.36
CA LEU A 13 30.01 21.24 1.08
C LEU A 13 30.10 21.38 2.61
N ASP A 14 31.18 21.98 3.14
CA ASP A 14 31.39 22.15 4.59
C ASP A 14 31.01 23.54 5.14
N ARG A 15 30.21 24.30 4.38
CA ARG A 15 29.66 25.56 4.89
C ARG A 15 28.49 25.28 5.83
N PRO A 16 28.37 25.97 6.99
CA PRO A 16 27.23 25.83 7.89
C PRO A 16 25.90 26.14 7.17
N ALA A 17 25.93 27.02 6.17
CA ALA A 17 24.78 27.29 5.29
C ALA A 17 24.35 26.05 4.46
N ALA A 18 25.29 25.23 4.00
CA ALA A 18 25.00 23.99 3.28
C ALA A 18 24.47 22.88 4.21
N ARG A 19 24.95 22.85 5.46
CA ARG A 19 24.38 21.95 6.49
C ARG A 19 22.95 22.34 6.85
N LEU A 20 22.66 23.64 6.94
CA LEU A 20 21.31 24.14 7.18
C LEU A 20 20.37 23.82 6.02
N SER A 21 20.81 23.99 4.76
CA SER A 21 19.97 23.63 3.62
C SER A 21 19.68 22.12 3.56
N ALA A 22 20.67 21.27 3.87
CA ALA A 22 20.46 19.83 3.96
C ALA A 22 19.44 19.45 5.05
N LEU A 23 19.52 20.08 6.23
CA LEU A 23 18.55 19.87 7.32
C LEU A 23 17.14 20.33 6.93
N VAL A 24 17.02 21.45 6.21
CA VAL A 24 15.73 21.94 5.70
C VAL A 24 15.13 20.95 4.70
N VAL A 25 15.93 20.47 3.74
CA VAL A 25 15.47 19.48 2.74
C VAL A 25 15.06 18.17 3.42
N ALA A 26 15.85 17.68 4.38
CA ALA A 26 15.51 16.48 5.14
C ALA A 26 14.22 16.67 5.96
N GLY A 27 14.05 17.82 6.61
CA GLY A 27 12.83 18.16 7.34
C GLY A 27 11.59 18.21 6.44
N LEU A 28 11.72 18.80 5.25
CA LEU A 28 10.66 18.84 4.25
C LEU A 28 10.30 17.43 3.74
N ALA A 29 11.29 16.56 3.52
CA ALA A 29 11.05 15.19 3.10
C ALA A 29 10.30 14.38 4.17
N VAL A 30 10.70 14.51 5.45
CA VAL A 30 10.00 13.86 6.57
C VAL A 30 8.56 14.40 6.71
N LEU A 31 8.37 15.70 6.63
CA LEU A 31 7.05 16.32 6.63
C LEU A 31 6.18 15.83 5.46
N ALA A 32 6.74 15.69 4.27
CA ALA A 32 6.03 15.15 3.11
C ALA A 32 5.62 13.68 3.33
N ILE A 33 6.50 12.83 3.86
CA ILE A 33 6.18 11.44 4.20
C ILE A 33 5.05 11.38 5.24
N VAL A 34 5.12 12.19 6.30
CA VAL A 34 4.08 12.25 7.33
C VAL A 34 2.77 12.79 6.76
N TRP A 35 2.82 13.80 5.88
CA TRP A 35 1.64 14.35 5.22
C TRP A 35 1.00 13.33 4.30
N ILE A 36 1.76 12.65 3.44
CA ILE A 36 1.27 11.56 2.59
C ILE A 36 0.72 10.41 3.45
N GLY A 37 1.37 10.10 4.57
CA GLY A 37 0.84 9.22 5.63
C GLY A 37 -0.55 9.66 6.10
N ARG A 38 -0.68 10.94 6.43
CA ARG A 38 -1.89 11.56 6.98
C ARG A 38 -3.03 11.65 5.97
N VAL A 39 -2.80 12.08 4.72
CA VAL A 39 -3.84 12.22 3.68
C VAL A 39 -4.07 10.95 2.86
N GLY A 40 -3.02 10.17 2.60
CA GLY A 40 -3.09 8.93 1.82
C GLY A 40 -3.55 7.72 2.63
N PHE A 41 -3.29 7.67 3.94
CA PHE A 41 -3.69 6.55 4.80
C PHE A 41 -4.81 6.88 5.78
N ALA A 42 -5.24 8.14 5.95
CA ALA A 42 -6.49 8.38 6.69
C ALA A 42 -7.71 7.74 6.00
N GLY A 43 -7.65 7.50 4.68
CA GLY A 43 -8.64 6.69 3.97
C GLY A 43 -8.42 5.18 4.09
N VAL A 44 -7.18 4.69 4.18
CA VAL A 44 -6.85 3.24 4.13
C VAL A 44 -6.69 2.61 5.52
N ALA A 45 -6.36 3.39 6.54
CA ALA A 45 -6.19 2.93 7.93
C ALA A 45 -7.45 3.14 8.79
N LEU A 46 -8.37 4.01 8.38
CA LEU A 46 -9.64 4.29 9.08
C LEU A 46 -10.88 3.93 8.27
N THR A 47 -10.73 3.31 7.10
CA THR A 47 -11.80 2.46 6.58
C THR A 47 -11.42 1.00 6.90
N PRO A 48 -11.71 0.52 8.12
CA PRO A 48 -12.05 -0.89 8.19
C PRO A 48 -13.21 -1.05 7.22
N PHE A 49 -13.20 -2.16 6.50
CA PHE A 49 -14.16 -2.55 5.49
C PHE A 49 -15.57 -2.77 6.10
N GLU A 50 -16.08 -1.86 6.93
CA GLU A 50 -17.41 -1.93 7.57
C GLU A 50 -18.55 -1.86 6.54
N HIS A 51 -18.25 -1.37 5.35
CA HIS A 51 -19.19 -1.38 4.22
C HIS A 51 -19.18 -2.75 3.50
N LEU A 52 -18.20 -3.61 3.81
CA LEU A 52 -18.12 -5.01 3.41
C LEU A 52 -18.42 -5.93 4.59
N ALA A 53 -19.34 -5.51 5.48
CA ALA A 53 -20.05 -6.46 6.31
C ALA A 53 -20.44 -7.64 5.40
N PRO A 54 -20.12 -8.89 5.77
CA PRO A 54 -20.32 -10.01 4.89
C PRO A 54 -21.81 -10.06 4.59
N ALA A 55 -22.18 -9.71 3.37
CA ALA A 55 -23.47 -10.09 2.82
C ALA A 55 -23.41 -11.62 2.71
N GLY A 56 -23.74 -12.24 3.85
CA GLY A 56 -23.44 -13.62 4.13
C GLY A 56 -24.30 -14.49 3.25
N ASN A 57 -23.68 -15.34 2.43
CA ASN A 57 -24.22 -16.52 1.73
C ASN A 57 -25.50 -16.36 0.87
N ALA A 58 -26.29 -15.31 1.04
CA ALA A 58 -27.51 -15.01 0.31
C ALA A 58 -27.18 -14.41 -1.08
N ASP A 59 -26.16 -13.56 -1.17
CA ASP A 59 -25.69 -12.98 -2.44
C ASP A 59 -25.03 -14.02 -3.35
N LEU A 60 -24.41 -15.05 -2.77
CA LEU A 60 -23.84 -16.18 -3.49
C LEU A 60 -24.92 -17.05 -4.18
N ALA A 61 -26.13 -17.10 -3.61
CA ALA A 61 -27.25 -17.86 -4.18
C ALA A 61 -27.94 -17.12 -5.34
N GLY A 62 -27.89 -15.79 -5.37
CA GLY A 62 -28.46 -14.95 -6.42
C GLY A 62 -27.49 -14.60 -7.56
N ASN A 63 -26.18 -14.74 -7.35
CA ASN A 63 -25.16 -14.32 -8.30
C ASN A 63 -24.10 -15.43 -8.55
N PRO A 64 -24.29 -16.29 -9.57
CA PRO A 64 -23.35 -17.39 -9.85
C PRO A 64 -21.98 -16.90 -10.34
N GLU A 65 -21.91 -15.70 -10.94
CA GLU A 65 -20.63 -15.12 -11.37
C GLU A 65 -19.80 -14.64 -10.17
N LEU A 66 -20.45 -14.06 -9.16
CA LEU A 66 -19.81 -13.73 -7.89
C LEU A 66 -19.25 -14.99 -7.22
N ALA A 67 -20.02 -16.08 -7.19
CA ALA A 67 -19.58 -17.36 -6.63
C ALA A 67 -18.35 -17.91 -7.36
N ALA A 68 -18.34 -17.89 -8.70
CA ALA A 68 -17.20 -18.33 -9.50
C ALA A 68 -15.96 -17.46 -9.28
N CYS A 69 -16.14 -16.12 -9.18
CA CYS A 69 -15.05 -15.19 -8.89
C CYS A 69 -14.41 -15.48 -7.53
N LEU A 70 -15.24 -15.63 -6.49
CA LEU A 70 -14.78 -15.93 -5.14
C LEU A 70 -14.06 -17.27 -5.07
N GLN A 71 -14.60 -18.31 -5.69
CA GLN A 71 -13.97 -19.63 -5.73
C GLN A 71 -12.59 -19.59 -6.39
N SER A 72 -12.46 -18.88 -7.51
CA SER A 72 -11.18 -18.73 -8.22
C SER A 72 -10.16 -17.92 -7.41
N ARG A 73 -10.55 -16.72 -6.95
CA ARG A 73 -9.64 -15.78 -6.29
C ARG A 73 -9.28 -16.17 -4.87
N VAL A 74 -10.28 -16.53 -4.05
CA VAL A 74 -10.05 -16.97 -2.66
C VAL A 74 -9.35 -18.32 -2.66
N GLY A 75 -9.74 -19.24 -3.55
CA GLY A 75 -9.06 -20.54 -3.69
C GLY A 75 -7.58 -20.41 -4.04
N ALA A 76 -7.19 -19.46 -4.90
CA ALA A 76 -5.79 -19.18 -5.19
C ALA A 76 -5.02 -18.67 -3.95
N VAL A 77 -5.66 -17.82 -3.12
CA VAL A 77 -5.06 -17.31 -1.87
C VAL A 77 -4.95 -18.42 -0.82
N ASP A 78 -5.94 -19.30 -0.72
CA ASP A 78 -5.91 -20.49 0.14
C ASP A 78 -4.77 -21.43 -0.27
N GLN A 79 -4.58 -21.64 -1.57
CA GLN A 79 -3.47 -22.44 -2.09
C GLN A 79 -2.12 -21.79 -1.76
N MET A 80 -1.97 -20.47 -1.96
CA MET A 80 -0.74 -19.76 -1.61
C MET A 80 -0.37 -19.89 -0.11
N ARG A 81 -1.37 -19.90 0.78
CA ARG A 81 -1.15 -20.16 2.21
C ARG A 81 -0.73 -21.60 2.45
N SER A 82 -1.40 -22.57 1.83
CA SER A 82 -1.04 -23.99 1.93
C SER A 82 0.38 -24.26 1.41
N ASP A 83 0.79 -23.56 0.35
CA ASP A 83 2.11 -23.69 -0.25
C ASP A 83 3.19 -22.92 0.54
N GLY A 84 2.82 -22.19 1.60
CA GLY A 84 3.72 -21.41 2.44
C GLY A 84 4.30 -20.17 1.73
N VAL A 85 3.69 -19.74 0.63
CA VAL A 85 4.10 -18.54 -0.13
C VAL A 85 3.76 -17.26 0.64
N ILE A 86 2.68 -17.30 1.42
CA ILE A 86 2.19 -16.19 2.23
C ILE A 86 1.97 -16.63 3.69
N ASP A 87 2.19 -15.71 4.62
CA ASP A 87 1.90 -15.91 6.04
C ASP A 87 0.43 -15.59 6.39
N ASP A 88 0.05 -15.82 7.64
CA ASP A 88 -1.33 -15.61 8.11
C ASP A 88 -1.76 -14.13 8.06
N ALA A 89 -0.85 -13.19 8.31
CA ALA A 89 -1.15 -11.76 8.26
C ALA A 89 -1.39 -11.29 6.81
N GLN A 90 -0.63 -11.84 5.87
CA GLN A 90 -0.79 -11.62 4.44
C GLN A 90 -2.05 -12.30 3.91
N TYR A 91 -2.35 -13.51 4.38
CA TYR A 91 -3.54 -14.27 3.99
C TYR A 91 -4.83 -13.49 4.21
N ASP A 92 -5.04 -12.94 5.41
CA ASP A 92 -6.26 -12.18 5.72
C ASP A 92 -6.38 -10.92 4.84
N THR A 93 -5.26 -10.25 4.57
CA THR A 93 -5.21 -9.08 3.69
C THR A 93 -5.57 -9.45 2.26
N PHE A 94 -4.99 -10.52 1.71
CA PHE A 94 -5.25 -10.96 0.34
C PHE A 94 -6.67 -11.50 0.17
N LYS A 95 -7.16 -12.27 1.13
CA LYS A 95 -8.52 -12.80 1.13
C LYS A 95 -9.55 -11.68 1.16
N THR A 96 -9.38 -10.70 2.03
CA THR A 96 -10.28 -9.54 2.12
C THR A 96 -10.32 -8.75 0.80
N ARG A 97 -9.15 -8.56 0.15
CA ARG A 97 -9.06 -7.88 -1.15
C ARG A 97 -9.69 -8.69 -2.28
N ALA A 98 -9.55 -10.02 -2.27
CA ALA A 98 -10.18 -10.89 -3.25
C ALA A 98 -11.70 -10.83 -3.15
N VAL A 99 -12.24 -10.86 -1.92
CA VAL A 99 -13.68 -10.73 -1.67
C VAL A 99 -14.20 -9.37 -2.13
N SER A 100 -13.52 -8.27 -1.74
CA SER A 100 -13.95 -6.93 -2.10
C SER A 100 -13.92 -6.67 -3.61
N TYR A 101 -12.91 -7.20 -4.31
CA TYR A 101 -12.82 -7.13 -5.76
C TYR A 101 -14.00 -7.84 -6.43
N CYS A 102 -14.31 -9.08 -6.01
CA CYS A 102 -15.42 -9.84 -6.60
C CYS A 102 -16.78 -9.17 -6.34
N GLN A 103 -17.00 -8.63 -5.13
CA GLN A 103 -18.24 -7.90 -4.80
C GLN A 103 -18.38 -6.59 -5.58
N ALA A 104 -17.28 -5.86 -5.81
CA ALA A 104 -17.29 -4.64 -6.62
C ALA A 104 -17.54 -4.93 -8.11
N GLN A 105 -17.03 -6.05 -8.61
CA GLN A 105 -17.20 -6.44 -10.00
C GLN A 105 -18.57 -7.06 -10.28
N PHE A 106 -19.13 -7.79 -9.31
CA PHE A 106 -20.42 -8.48 -9.40
C PHE A 106 -21.31 -8.04 -8.22
N PRO A 107 -21.95 -6.86 -8.32
CA PRO A 107 -22.80 -6.38 -7.25
C PRO A 107 -23.97 -7.33 -6.97
N PRO A 108 -24.48 -7.35 -5.73
CA PRO A 108 -25.67 -8.10 -5.38
C PRO A 108 -26.89 -7.58 -6.14
N GLN A 109 -27.76 -8.51 -6.55
CA GLN A 109 -28.93 -8.27 -7.41
C GLN A 109 -30.19 -8.02 -6.57
#